data_AF-U5E9P0-F1
#
_entry.id   AF-U5E9P0-F1
#
_cell.length_a   1.000
_cell.length_b   1.000
_cell.length_c   1.000
_cell.angle_alpha   90.00
_cell.angle_beta   90.00
_cell.angle_gamma   90.00
#
_symmetry.space_group_name_H-M   'P 1'
#
loop_
_entity.id
_entity.type
_entity.pdbx_description
1 polymer ?
#
loop_
_entity_poly.entity_id
_entity_poly.type
_entity_poly.pdbx_seq_one_letter_code
_entity_poly.pdbx_strand_id
1 'polypeptide(L)'
;MILAVIAWMMWRSGDSAANVVAKYVALFGFSWVLMIAMGLYADPRCQRRASVRSGLADGQLATVVPGSGVYFALFQAIWICHAISAYLAAAEIAAAAWLSHWPAAVLLLLAAGTAAASAPALTVSGRLRPGGIALTPDGLVVRGWSSRTSLRWNEIAQVRCTFDQMPLLDIVGTATAHWHRHDLIPSITFRGTRKQIWMLDRPPHRSCLVLECPRLAVDRRKLYRFLAYYLETPSARAELGTHAALERWSGLG
;
A
#
# COMPACT_ATOMS: atom_id res chain seq x y z
N MET A 1 -10.69 -20.17 -9.41
CA MET A 1 -10.86 -21.63 -9.58
C MET A 1 -10.93 -22.02 -11.05
N ILE A 2 -11.81 -21.42 -11.87
CA ILE A 2 -11.95 -21.72 -13.30
C ILE A 2 -10.61 -21.61 -14.09
N LEU A 3 -9.86 -20.51 -13.93
CA LEU A 3 -8.58 -20.33 -14.64
C LEU A 3 -7.52 -21.36 -14.26
N ALA A 4 -7.50 -21.85 -13.02
CA ALA A 4 -6.58 -22.91 -12.60
C ALA A 4 -6.93 -24.25 -13.24
N VAL A 5 -8.23 -24.56 -13.37
CA VAL A 5 -8.71 -25.76 -14.07
C VAL A 5 -8.37 -25.69 -15.56
N ILE A 6 -8.57 -24.53 -16.20
CA ILE A 6 -8.20 -24.32 -17.61
C ILE A 6 -6.70 -24.50 -17.80
N ALA A 7 -5.86 -23.85 -16.99
CA ALA A 7 -4.41 -24.00 -17.07
C ALA A 7 -3.98 -25.47 -16.90
N TRP A 8 -4.59 -26.19 -15.95
CA TRP A 8 -4.30 -27.61 -15.72
C TRP A 8 -4.71 -28.51 -16.89
N MET A 9 -5.88 -28.26 -17.50
CA MET A 9 -6.34 -28.99 -18.68
C MET A 9 -5.42 -28.73 -19.88
N MET A 10 -5.01 -27.48 -20.10
CA MET A 10 -4.09 -27.11 -21.18
C MET A 10 -2.73 -27.80 -21.00
N TRP A 11 -2.19 -27.81 -19.78
CA TRP A 11 -0.95 -28.49 -19.44
C TRP A 11 -0.99 -30.02 -19.68
N ARG A 12 -2.18 -30.62 -19.56
CA ARG A 12 -2.41 -32.07 -19.75
C ARG A 12 -2.67 -32.47 -21.20
N SER A 13 -2.91 -31.51 -22.09
CA SER A 13 -3.42 -31.77 -23.45
C SER A 13 -2.40 -32.43 -24.40
N GLY A 14 -1.10 -32.39 -24.07
CA GLY A 14 -0.02 -32.86 -24.95
C GLY A 14 0.32 -31.89 -26.09
N ASP A 15 -0.47 -30.83 -26.30
CA ASP A 15 -0.18 -29.77 -27.25
C ASP A 15 0.86 -28.80 -26.67
N SER A 16 1.97 -28.61 -27.39
CA SER A 16 3.06 -27.72 -26.99
C SER A 16 2.61 -26.26 -26.89
N ALA A 17 1.70 -25.80 -27.76
CA ALA A 17 1.15 -24.45 -27.71
C ALA A 17 0.27 -24.27 -26.47
N ALA A 18 -0.57 -25.27 -26.16
CA ALA A 18 -1.41 -25.25 -24.97
C ALA A 18 -0.56 -25.22 -23.68
N ASN A 19 0.54 -25.98 -23.63
CA ASN A 19 1.47 -25.98 -22.48
C ASN A 19 2.10 -24.60 -22.25
N VAL A 20 2.49 -23.92 -23.34
CA VAL A 20 3.03 -22.55 -23.28
C VAL A 20 1.98 -21.58 -22.73
N VAL A 21 0.73 -21.65 -23.19
CA VAL A 21 -0.33 -20.74 -22.75
C VAL A 21 -0.76 -21.02 -21.30
N ALA A 22 -0.73 -22.28 -20.86
CA ALA A 22 -1.16 -22.69 -19.53
C ALA A 22 -0.52 -21.89 -18.38
N LYS A 23 0.78 -21.59 -18.47
CA LYS A 23 1.49 -20.84 -17.40
C LYS A 23 1.02 -19.39 -17.29
N TYR A 24 0.67 -18.73 -18.39
CA TYR A 24 0.13 -17.37 -18.36
C TYR A 24 -1.28 -17.34 -17.77
N VAL A 25 -2.10 -18.32 -18.15
CA VAL A 25 -3.45 -18.49 -17.58
C VAL A 25 -3.36 -18.74 -16.07
N ALA A 26 -2.39 -19.55 -15.62
CA ALA A 26 -2.16 -19.80 -14.21
C ALA A 26 -1.69 -18.54 -13.45
N LEU A 27 -0.69 -17.81 -13.96
CA LEU A 27 -0.17 -16.59 -13.34
C LEU A 27 -1.23 -15.48 -13.28
N PHE A 28 -2.01 -15.30 -14.35
CA PHE A 28 -3.11 -14.35 -14.39
C PHE A 28 -4.24 -14.76 -13.44
N GLY A 29 -4.61 -16.05 -13.43
CA GLY A 29 -5.60 -16.56 -12.48
C GLY A 29 -5.17 -16.38 -11.03
N PHE A 30 -3.89 -16.58 -10.73
CA PHE A 30 -3.34 -16.37 -9.40
C PHE A 30 -3.31 -14.89 -9.01
N SER A 31 -2.93 -13.98 -9.92
CA SER A 31 -2.98 -12.54 -9.63
C SER A 31 -4.40 -12.03 -9.35
N TRP A 32 -5.41 -12.59 -10.04
CA TRP A 32 -6.81 -12.33 -9.75
C TRP A 32 -7.23 -12.82 -8.35
N VAL A 33 -6.82 -14.03 -7.96
CA VAL A 33 -7.08 -14.55 -6.61
C VAL A 33 -6.46 -13.65 -5.55
N LEU A 34 -5.22 -13.17 -5.78
CA LEU A 34 -4.56 -12.22 -4.87
C LEU A 34 -5.30 -10.88 -4.79
N MET A 35 -5.78 -10.36 -5.92
CA MET A 35 -6.56 -9.11 -5.96
C MET A 35 -7.89 -9.26 -5.22
N ILE A 36 -8.59 -10.38 -5.39
CA ILE A 36 -9.81 -10.71 -4.64
C ILE A 36 -9.49 -10.84 -3.15
N ALA A 37 -8.43 -11.56 -2.79
CA ALA A 37 -8.01 -11.69 -1.39
C ALA A 37 -7.68 -10.33 -0.77
N MET A 38 -7.03 -9.43 -1.52
CA MET A 38 -6.75 -8.06 -1.08
C MET A 38 -8.03 -7.24 -0.89
N GLY A 39 -9.03 -7.38 -1.78
CA GLY A 39 -10.35 -6.76 -1.65
C GLY A 39 -11.14 -7.29 -0.45
N LEU A 40 -11.17 -8.61 -0.25
CA LEU A 40 -11.78 -9.26 0.91
C LEU A 40 -11.08 -8.86 2.21
N TYR A 41 -9.75 -8.71 2.18
CA TYR A 41 -8.98 -8.22 3.32
C TYR A 41 -9.29 -6.74 3.62
N ALA A 42 -9.58 -5.95 2.59
CA ALA A 42 -10.01 -4.56 2.72
C ALA A 42 -11.48 -4.41 3.15
N ASP A 43 -12.26 -5.50 3.18
CA ASP A 43 -13.68 -5.45 3.50
C ASP A 43 -13.91 -4.88 4.90
N PRO A 44 -14.71 -3.81 5.03
CA PRO A 44 -15.06 -3.24 6.32
C PRO A 44 -15.73 -4.22 7.32
N ARG A 45 -16.27 -5.34 6.88
CA ARG A 45 -16.88 -6.36 7.76
C ARG A 45 -15.84 -7.24 8.45
N CYS A 46 -14.65 -7.37 7.86
CA CYS A 46 -13.53 -8.09 8.45
C CYS A 46 -12.94 -7.25 9.58
N GLN A 47 -13.40 -7.49 10.82
CA GLN A 47 -12.80 -6.88 12.00
C GLN A 47 -11.35 -7.35 12.13
N ARG A 48 -10.44 -6.39 12.25
CA ARG A 48 -9.01 -6.66 12.35
C ARG A 48 -8.59 -6.57 13.80
N ARG A 49 -7.72 -7.50 14.23
CA ARG A 49 -7.05 -7.38 15.53
C ARG A 49 -6.25 -6.09 15.53
N ALA A 50 -6.76 -5.15 16.31
CA ALA A 50 -6.23 -3.83 16.51
C ALA A 50 -4.90 -3.93 17.26
N SER A 51 -3.77 -3.80 16.54
CA SER A 51 -2.46 -3.69 17.17
C SER A 51 -2.02 -2.24 17.16
N VAL A 52 -1.81 -1.69 18.35
CA VAL A 52 -1.13 -0.43 18.56
C VAL A 52 -0.01 -0.71 19.54
N ARG A 53 1.13 -0.06 19.35
CA ARG A 53 2.32 -0.26 20.18
C ARG A 53 2.96 1.07 20.50
N SER A 54 3.67 1.14 21.63
CA SER A 54 4.61 2.23 21.86
C SER A 54 5.82 2.07 20.94
N GLY A 55 6.41 3.19 20.55
CA GLY A 55 7.61 3.23 19.72
C GLY A 55 8.20 4.63 19.71
N LEU A 56 9.19 4.84 18.83
CA LEU A 56 9.78 6.15 18.60
C LEU A 56 9.44 6.63 17.20
N ALA A 57 9.09 7.91 17.08
CA ALA A 57 8.97 8.64 15.82
C ALA A 57 9.75 9.94 15.93
N ASP A 58 10.74 10.15 15.06
CA ASP A 58 11.67 11.30 15.11
C ASP A 58 12.32 11.52 16.48
N GLY A 59 12.67 10.43 17.17
CA GLY A 59 13.30 10.49 18.49
C GLY A 59 12.35 10.78 19.65
N GLN A 60 11.05 10.98 19.38
CA GLN A 60 10.02 11.16 20.41
C GLN A 60 9.23 9.87 20.64
N LEU A 61 8.77 9.68 21.88
CA LEU A 61 7.81 8.63 22.21
C LEU A 61 6.52 8.83 21.42
N ALA A 62 6.06 7.75 20.82
CA ALA A 62 4.92 7.76 19.92
C ALA A 62 4.05 6.52 20.10
N THR A 63 2.75 6.71 19.98
CA THR A 63 1.80 5.60 19.83
C THR A 63 1.73 5.24 18.34
N VAL A 64 2.19 4.05 17.98
CA VAL A 64 2.34 3.61 16.59
C VAL A 64 1.23 2.64 16.21
N VAL A 65 0.49 3.04 15.18
CA VAL A 65 -0.45 2.24 14.39
C VAL A 65 0.34 1.63 13.22
N PRO A 66 0.68 0.34 13.25
CA PRO A 66 1.48 -0.27 12.19
C PRO A 66 0.66 -0.43 10.90
N GLY A 67 1.36 -0.38 9.77
CA GLY A 67 0.81 -0.77 8.48
C GLY A 67 0.52 -2.27 8.43
N SER A 68 -0.45 -2.66 7.59
CA SER A 68 -0.78 -4.06 7.34
C SER A 68 0.30 -4.71 6.47
N GLY A 69 1.09 -5.60 7.08
CA GLY A 69 2.04 -6.45 6.36
C GLY A 69 1.34 -7.38 5.37
N VAL A 70 0.14 -7.86 5.67
CA VAL A 70 -0.65 -8.75 4.78
C VAL A 70 -1.09 -8.00 3.52
N TYR A 71 -1.69 -6.82 3.68
CA TYR A 71 -2.13 -6.02 2.53
C TYR A 71 -0.94 -5.62 1.65
N PHE A 72 0.19 -5.26 2.27
CA PHE A 72 1.43 -4.98 1.54
C PHE A 72 1.98 -6.22 0.80
N ALA A 73 2.00 -7.39 1.44
CA ALA A 73 2.48 -8.62 0.82
C ALA A 73 1.61 -9.04 -0.38
N LEU A 74 0.28 -8.94 -0.27
CA LEU A 74 -0.64 -9.20 -1.38
C LEU A 74 -0.37 -8.27 -2.56
N PHE A 75 -0.18 -6.98 -2.31
CA PHE A 75 0.22 -6.01 -3.33
C PHE A 75 1.54 -6.42 -4.02
N GLN A 76 2.58 -6.80 -3.26
CA GLN A 76 3.84 -7.24 -3.86
C GLN A 76 3.69 -8.52 -4.69
N ALA A 77 2.93 -9.49 -4.20
CA ALA A 77 2.69 -10.75 -4.90
C ALA A 77 2.01 -10.52 -6.26
N ILE A 78 1.04 -9.59 -6.35
CA ILE A 78 0.40 -9.20 -7.61
C ILE A 78 1.43 -8.67 -8.60
N TRP A 79 2.27 -7.70 -8.20
CA TRP A 79 3.29 -7.13 -9.09
C TRP A 79 4.37 -8.12 -9.51
N ILE A 80 4.74 -9.05 -8.63
CA ILE A 80 5.66 -10.14 -8.97
C ILE A 80 5.05 -11.04 -10.05
N CYS A 81 3.76 -11.39 -9.97
CA CYS A 81 3.09 -12.19 -10.99
C CYS A 81 3.11 -11.50 -12.36
N HIS A 82 2.85 -10.19 -12.39
CA HIS A 82 2.90 -9.41 -13.62
C HIS A 82 4.31 -9.32 -14.20
N ALA A 83 5.34 -9.12 -13.35
CA ALA A 83 6.73 -9.10 -13.78
C ALA A 83 7.15 -10.45 -14.40
N ILE A 84 6.88 -11.56 -13.71
CA ILE A 84 7.17 -12.91 -14.21
C ILE A 84 6.47 -13.17 -15.53
N SER A 85 5.18 -12.83 -15.64
CA SER A 85 4.41 -13.01 -16.88
C SER A 85 5.04 -12.26 -18.05
N ALA A 86 5.42 -10.99 -17.86
CA ALA A 86 6.02 -10.18 -18.92
C ALA A 86 7.41 -10.70 -19.34
N TYR A 87 8.26 -11.08 -18.38
CA TYR A 87 9.59 -11.62 -18.68
C TYR A 87 9.54 -12.99 -19.37
N LEU A 88 8.63 -13.88 -18.95
CA LEU A 88 8.45 -15.17 -19.62
C LEU A 88 7.98 -14.97 -21.07
N ALA A 89 7.06 -14.04 -21.32
CA ALA A 89 6.58 -13.76 -22.67
C ALA A 89 7.70 -13.22 -23.56
N ALA A 90 8.52 -12.29 -23.04
CA ALA A 90 9.68 -11.78 -23.77
C ALA A 90 10.68 -12.90 -24.11
N ALA A 91 10.97 -13.77 -23.14
CA ALA A 91 11.92 -14.87 -23.31
C ALA A 91 11.43 -15.90 -24.35
N GLU A 92 10.14 -16.20 -24.38
CA GLU A 92 9.59 -17.15 -25.35
C GLU A 92 9.61 -16.61 -26.78
N ILE A 93 9.25 -15.33 -26.98
CA ILE A 93 9.32 -14.71 -28.31
C ILE A 93 10.77 -14.71 -28.82
N ALA A 94 11.73 -14.41 -27.93
CA ALA A 94 13.14 -14.47 -28.26
C ALA A 94 13.60 -15.90 -28.59
N ALA A 95 13.20 -16.90 -27.79
CA ALA A 95 13.56 -18.30 -27.98
C ALA A 95 12.96 -18.93 -29.23
N ALA A 96 11.77 -18.49 -29.65
CA ALA A 96 11.13 -18.91 -30.89
C ALA A 96 11.78 -18.31 -32.16
N ALA A 97 12.90 -17.59 -32.02
CA ALA A 97 13.57 -16.85 -33.09
C ALA A 97 12.66 -15.80 -33.77
N TRP A 98 11.60 -15.36 -33.09
CA TRP A 98 10.67 -14.35 -33.61
C TRP A 98 11.12 -12.92 -33.32
N LEU A 99 12.32 -12.74 -32.75
CA LEU A 99 12.89 -11.43 -32.46
C LEU A 99 13.08 -10.59 -33.73
N SER A 100 13.36 -11.22 -34.87
CA SER A 100 13.44 -10.55 -36.18
C SER A 100 12.10 -9.97 -36.64
N HIS A 101 11.00 -10.59 -36.23
CA HIS A 101 9.65 -10.20 -36.63
C HIS A 101 8.98 -9.26 -35.62
N TRP A 102 9.29 -9.41 -34.33
CA TRP A 102 8.64 -8.68 -33.23
C TRP A 102 9.62 -8.07 -32.21
N PRO A 103 10.68 -7.35 -32.63
CA PRO A 103 11.66 -6.81 -31.70
C PRO A 103 11.03 -5.78 -30.75
N ALA A 104 10.10 -4.97 -31.27
CA ALA A 104 9.37 -4.00 -30.46
C ALA A 104 8.53 -4.66 -29.36
N ALA A 105 7.88 -5.81 -29.64
CA ALA A 105 7.07 -6.50 -28.65
C ALA A 105 7.94 -7.04 -27.49
N VAL A 106 9.10 -7.62 -27.81
CA VAL A 106 10.06 -8.08 -26.78
C VAL A 106 10.52 -6.90 -25.92
N LEU A 107 10.92 -5.78 -26.53
CA LEU A 107 11.33 -4.58 -25.78
C LEU A 107 10.22 -4.03 -24.88
N LEU A 108 8.98 -3.99 -25.37
CA LEU A 108 7.82 -3.56 -24.58
C LEU A 108 7.55 -4.49 -23.40
N LEU A 109 7.65 -5.81 -23.60
CA LEU A 109 7.48 -6.80 -22.53
C LEU A 109 8.59 -6.72 -21.49
N LEU A 110 9.85 -6.54 -21.91
CA LEU A 110 10.97 -6.33 -20.98
C LEU A 110 10.79 -5.03 -20.18
N ALA A 111 10.35 -3.95 -20.84
CA ALA A 111 10.06 -2.68 -20.17
C ALA A 111 8.90 -2.82 -19.16
N ALA A 112 7.81 -3.48 -19.55
CA ALA A 112 6.67 -3.75 -18.67
C ALA A 112 7.06 -4.65 -17.49
N GLY A 113 7.84 -5.70 -17.73
CA GLY A 113 8.37 -6.58 -16.68
C GLY A 113 9.25 -5.82 -15.69
N THR A 114 10.12 -4.94 -16.19
CA THR A 114 10.99 -4.10 -15.37
C THR A 114 10.21 -3.06 -14.57
N ALA A 115 9.21 -2.43 -15.19
CA ALA A 115 8.31 -1.53 -14.49
C ALA A 115 7.58 -2.28 -13.36
N ALA A 116 7.00 -3.45 -13.61
CA ALA A 116 6.35 -4.27 -12.59
C ALA A 116 7.30 -4.75 -11.48
N ALA A 117 8.51 -5.17 -11.85
CA ALA A 117 9.54 -5.64 -10.90
C ALA A 117 10.13 -4.53 -10.02
N SER A 118 9.96 -3.26 -10.39
CA SER A 118 10.53 -2.16 -9.63
C SER A 118 9.88 -1.98 -8.24
N ALA A 119 8.60 -2.32 -8.05
CA ALA A 119 7.96 -2.30 -6.72
C ALA A 119 8.55 -3.34 -5.74
N PRO A 120 8.66 -4.64 -6.08
CA PRO A 120 9.33 -5.60 -5.21
C PRO A 120 10.83 -5.30 -5.06
N ALA A 121 11.52 -4.80 -6.08
CA ALA A 121 12.92 -4.36 -5.95
C ALA A 121 13.07 -3.20 -4.94
N LEU A 122 12.16 -2.22 -4.95
CA LEU A 122 12.13 -1.15 -3.94
C LEU A 122 11.83 -1.68 -2.54
N THR A 123 11.08 -2.79 -2.43
CA THR A 123 10.82 -3.47 -1.16
C THR A 123 12.07 -4.15 -0.61
N VAL A 124 12.77 -4.90 -1.46
CA VAL A 124 14.01 -5.61 -1.08
C VAL A 124 15.10 -4.60 -0.69
N SER A 125 15.21 -3.47 -1.39
CA SER A 125 16.12 -2.37 -1.01
C SER A 125 15.64 -1.56 0.23
N GLY A 126 14.48 -1.91 0.80
CA GLY A 126 13.93 -1.26 1.98
C GLY A 126 13.42 0.17 1.75
N ARG A 127 13.31 0.63 0.51
CA ARG A 127 12.76 1.96 0.15
C ARG A 127 11.24 1.98 0.17
N LEU A 128 10.62 0.85 -0.16
CA LEU A 128 9.19 0.61 -0.03
C LEU A 128 8.95 -0.30 1.18
N ARG A 129 8.10 0.11 2.11
CA ARG A 129 7.80 -0.66 3.34
C ARG A 129 6.33 -0.56 3.69
N PRO A 130 5.78 -1.52 4.46
CA PRO A 130 4.52 -1.31 5.16
C PRO A 130 4.63 -0.02 5.96
N GLY A 131 3.69 0.88 5.72
CA GLY A 131 3.64 2.19 6.34
C GLY A 131 3.17 2.12 7.79
N GLY A 132 2.57 3.21 8.26
CA GLY A 132 1.95 3.29 9.57
C GLY A 132 1.66 4.74 9.94
N ILE A 133 1.03 4.91 11.09
CA ILE A 133 0.80 6.23 11.69
C ILE A 133 1.50 6.23 13.03
N ALA A 134 2.31 7.25 13.28
CA ALA A 134 2.83 7.53 14.60
C ALA A 134 2.14 8.78 15.14
N LEU A 135 1.63 8.67 16.36
CA LEU A 135 1.02 9.77 17.09
C LEU A 135 1.98 10.18 18.18
N THR A 136 2.52 11.40 18.07
CA THR A 136 3.40 12.01 19.06
C THR A 136 2.63 13.10 19.82
N PRO A 137 3.14 13.59 20.96
CA PRO A 137 2.53 14.74 21.64
C PRO A 137 2.39 15.98 20.75
N ASP A 138 3.28 16.17 19.77
CA ASP A 138 3.33 17.33 18.88
C ASP A 138 2.39 17.22 17.67
N GLY A 139 2.16 15.99 17.17
CA GLY A 139 1.36 15.80 15.98
C GLY A 139 1.18 14.36 15.54
N LEU A 140 0.82 14.22 14.28
CA LEU A 140 0.76 12.94 13.60
C LEU A 140 1.81 12.86 12.50
N VAL A 141 2.38 11.67 12.36
CA VAL A 141 3.29 11.33 11.29
C VAL A 141 2.72 10.11 10.57
N VAL A 142 2.29 10.31 9.34
CA VAL A 142 1.79 9.26 8.46
C VAL A 142 2.92 8.85 7.54
N ARG A 143 3.38 7.62 7.72
CA ARG A 143 4.28 6.97 6.78
C ARG A 143 3.44 6.14 5.83
N GLY A 144 3.31 6.58 4.59
CA GLY A 144 2.80 5.77 3.50
C GLY A 144 3.83 4.74 3.03
N TRP A 145 3.59 4.15 1.87
CA TRP A 145 4.56 3.22 1.28
C TRP A 145 5.70 3.95 0.59
N SER A 146 5.38 5.05 -0.09
CA SER A 146 6.26 5.84 -0.96
C SER A 146 6.62 7.21 -0.40
N SER A 147 5.90 7.68 0.61
CA SER A 147 6.08 9.00 1.19
C SER A 147 5.80 9.03 2.69
N ARG A 148 6.28 10.09 3.33
CA ARG A 148 6.03 10.43 4.72
C ARG A 148 5.39 11.80 4.77
N THR A 149 4.34 11.96 5.56
CA THR A 149 3.64 13.22 5.75
C THR A 149 3.45 13.46 7.24
N SER A 150 3.84 14.61 7.75
CA SER A 150 3.56 15.03 9.12
C SER A 150 2.68 16.28 9.16
N LEU A 151 1.90 16.37 10.24
CA LEU A 151 1.01 17.49 10.53
C LEU A 151 0.91 17.66 12.05
N ARG A 152 0.95 18.90 12.55
CA ARG A 152 0.83 19.18 13.98
C ARG A 152 -0.61 19.07 14.43
N TRP A 153 -0.84 18.76 15.71
CA TRP A 153 -2.21 18.64 16.23
C TRP A 153 -3.04 19.91 16.10
N ASN A 154 -2.42 21.08 16.29
CA ASN A 154 -3.09 22.38 16.17
C ASN A 154 -3.40 22.79 14.71
N GLU A 155 -2.87 22.07 13.74
CA GLU A 155 -3.14 22.28 12.32
C GLU A 155 -4.22 21.34 11.78
N ILE A 156 -4.72 20.42 12.60
CA ILE A 156 -5.82 19.52 12.25
C ILE A 156 -7.13 20.21 12.63
N ALA A 157 -7.97 20.47 11.64
CA ALA A 157 -9.31 21.00 11.85
C ALA A 157 -10.30 19.90 12.24
N GLN A 158 -10.21 18.74 11.59
CA GLN A 158 -11.18 17.66 11.81
C GLN A 158 -10.61 16.30 11.39
N VAL A 159 -11.08 15.23 12.03
CA VAL A 159 -10.98 13.87 11.53
C VAL A 159 -12.37 13.41 11.09
N ARG A 160 -12.50 12.91 9.86
CA ARG A 160 -13.76 12.44 9.29
C ARG A 160 -13.66 10.97 8.89
N CYS A 161 -14.76 10.25 9.05
CA CYS A 161 -14.90 8.92 8.49
C CYS A 161 -15.78 8.98 7.26
N THR A 162 -15.27 8.44 6.16
CA THR A 162 -16.04 8.25 4.93
C THR A 162 -16.15 6.76 4.73
N PHE A 163 -17.05 6.09 5.47
CA PHE A 163 -17.14 4.62 5.49
C PHE A 163 -18.10 4.02 4.47
N ASP A 164 -18.88 4.84 3.77
CA ASP A 164 -20.03 4.36 2.99
C ASP A 164 -19.64 3.61 1.71
N GLN A 165 -18.43 3.84 1.18
CA GLN A 165 -17.95 3.17 -0.03
C GLN A 165 -16.58 2.49 0.10
N MET A 166 -15.74 2.96 1.01
CA MET A 166 -14.41 2.41 1.26
C MET A 166 -14.02 2.78 2.69
N PRO A 167 -13.31 1.94 3.45
CA PRO A 167 -12.90 2.31 4.81
C PRO A 167 -11.77 3.36 4.76
N LEU A 168 -12.16 4.61 4.53
CA LEU A 168 -11.31 5.79 4.50
C LEU A 168 -11.49 6.63 5.74
N LEU A 169 -10.37 7.21 6.18
CA LEU A 169 -10.33 8.19 7.25
C LEU A 169 -9.63 9.44 6.73
N ASP A 170 -10.33 10.55 6.76
CA ASP A 170 -9.88 11.83 6.22
C ASP A 170 -9.39 12.71 7.37
N ILE A 171 -8.13 13.13 7.32
CA ILE A 171 -7.54 14.12 8.21
C ILE A 171 -7.59 15.46 7.49
N VAL A 172 -8.46 16.34 7.96
CA VAL A 172 -8.66 17.67 7.39
C VAL A 172 -7.82 18.66 8.18
N GLY A 173 -6.87 19.30 7.50
CA GLY A 173 -6.08 20.40 8.04
C GLY A 173 -6.85 21.72 8.04
N THR A 174 -6.42 22.66 8.86
CA THR A 174 -6.88 24.06 8.82
C THR A 174 -6.51 24.73 7.50
N ALA A 175 -7.09 25.91 7.23
CA ALA A 175 -6.76 26.69 6.03
C ALA A 175 -5.27 27.07 5.95
N THR A 176 -4.58 27.14 7.10
CA THR A 176 -3.16 27.50 7.23
C THR A 176 -2.28 26.29 7.54
N ALA A 177 -2.78 25.06 7.37
CA ALA A 177 -2.05 23.84 7.72
C ALA A 177 -0.79 23.65 6.85
N HIS A 178 0.35 23.42 7.49
CA HIS A 178 1.62 23.14 6.81
C HIS A 178 1.88 21.63 6.73
N TRP A 179 1.64 21.07 5.55
CA TRP A 179 1.90 19.66 5.27
C TRP A 179 3.38 19.41 4.98
N HIS A 180 4.10 18.82 5.92
CA HIS A 180 5.49 18.43 5.71
C HIS A 180 5.55 17.06 5.05
N ARG A 181 5.75 17.04 3.71
CA ARG A 181 5.86 15.80 2.93
C ARG A 181 7.31 15.53 2.52
N HIS A 182 7.74 14.29 2.75
CA HIS A 182 9.02 13.76 2.31
C HIS A 182 8.81 12.50 1.47
N ASP A 183 9.39 12.48 0.28
CA ASP A 183 9.33 11.33 -0.61
C ASP A 183 10.38 10.29 -0.21
N LEU A 184 9.97 9.03 -0.08
CA LEU A 184 10.84 7.92 0.34
C LEU A 184 11.39 7.10 -0.83
N ILE A 185 10.84 7.31 -2.03
CA ILE A 185 11.21 6.59 -3.24
C ILE A 185 11.83 7.55 -4.28
N PRO A 186 12.59 7.01 -5.25
CA PRO A 186 13.12 7.82 -6.33
C PRO A 186 12.03 8.52 -7.16
N SER A 187 12.39 9.71 -7.61
CA SER A 187 11.62 10.50 -8.56
C SER A 187 12.42 10.65 -9.84
N ILE A 188 11.75 10.56 -10.98
CA ILE A 188 12.28 10.87 -12.29
C ILE A 188 11.83 12.28 -12.69
N THR A 189 12.71 13.05 -13.32
CA THR A 189 12.32 14.34 -13.93
C THR A 189 12.06 14.12 -15.39
N PHE A 190 10.80 14.29 -15.82
CA PHE A 190 10.40 14.18 -17.21
C PHE A 190 9.77 15.49 -17.67
N ARG A 191 10.33 16.10 -18.73
CA ARG A 191 9.90 17.41 -19.26
C ARG A 191 9.78 18.48 -18.17
N GLY A 192 10.82 18.59 -17.32
CA GLY A 192 10.85 19.55 -16.20
C GLY A 192 9.92 19.22 -15.03
N THR A 193 9.10 18.16 -15.12
CA THR A 193 8.19 17.75 -14.05
C THR A 193 8.79 16.58 -13.27
N ARG A 194 8.98 16.76 -11.96
CA ARG A 194 9.40 15.69 -11.05
C ARG A 194 8.23 14.75 -10.79
N LYS A 195 8.34 13.50 -11.23
CA LYS A 195 7.35 12.43 -11.02
C LYS A 195 7.95 11.29 -10.22
N GLN A 196 7.23 10.80 -9.22
CA GLN A 196 7.62 9.59 -8.50
C GLN A 196 7.49 8.37 -9.43
N ILE A 197 8.44 7.43 -9.34
CA ILE A 197 8.35 6.17 -10.10
C ILE A 197 7.08 5.38 -9.68
N TRP A 198 6.71 5.51 -8.41
CA TRP A 198 5.56 4.85 -7.80
C TRP A 198 4.77 5.81 -6.92
N MET A 199 3.83 6.56 -7.50
CA MET A 199 2.92 7.41 -6.72
C MET A 199 1.84 6.55 -6.05
N LEU A 200 2.24 5.80 -5.01
CA LEU A 200 1.39 4.84 -4.30
C LEU A 200 0.62 5.46 -3.16
N ASP A 201 1.08 6.61 -2.65
CA ASP A 201 0.38 7.39 -1.66
C ASP A 201 -0.23 8.64 -2.30
N ARG A 202 -1.46 8.95 -1.90
CA ARG A 202 -2.14 10.16 -2.33
C ARG A 202 -1.51 11.36 -1.61
N PRO A 203 -0.99 12.38 -2.33
CA PRO A 203 -0.63 13.64 -1.69
C PRO A 203 -1.84 14.20 -0.94
N PRO A 204 -1.61 14.95 0.14
CA PRO A 204 -2.66 15.80 0.69
C PRO A 204 -3.26 16.67 -0.42
N HIS A 205 -4.56 16.57 -0.64
CA HIS A 205 -5.28 17.32 -1.66
C HIS A 205 -6.32 18.20 -0.98
N ARG A 206 -6.35 19.50 -1.30
CA ARG A 206 -7.28 20.48 -0.69
C ARG A 206 -7.28 20.43 0.84
N SER A 207 -6.09 20.40 1.45
CA SER A 207 -5.91 20.30 2.90
C SER A 207 -6.47 19.02 3.53
N CYS A 208 -6.63 17.95 2.77
CA CYS A 208 -7.10 16.67 3.27
C CYS A 208 -6.07 15.56 3.00
N LEU A 209 -5.67 14.84 4.04
CA LEU A 209 -4.91 13.60 3.95
C LEU A 209 -5.85 12.41 4.13
N VAL A 210 -5.92 11.56 3.10
CA VAL A 210 -6.75 10.37 3.09
C VAL A 210 -5.94 9.17 3.59
N LEU A 211 -6.41 8.55 4.66
CA LEU A 211 -5.86 7.31 5.20
C LEU A 211 -6.70 6.12 4.71
N GLU A 212 -6.08 5.26 3.91
CA GLU A 212 -6.66 3.99 3.50
C GLU A 212 -6.54 2.99 4.65
N CYS A 213 -7.60 2.79 5.44
CA CYS A 213 -7.58 1.86 6.56
C CYS A 213 -7.12 0.44 6.19
N PRO A 214 -7.39 -0.13 4.99
CA PRO A 214 -6.88 -1.45 4.59
C PRO A 214 -5.35 -1.57 4.72
N ARG A 215 -4.64 -0.47 4.50
CA ARG A 215 -3.17 -0.40 4.64
C ARG A 215 -2.68 -0.36 6.08
N LEU A 216 -3.57 -0.24 7.07
CA LEU A 216 -3.26 -0.20 8.50
C LEU A 216 -3.72 -1.48 9.17
N ALA A 217 -2.96 -1.98 10.15
CA ALA A 217 -3.28 -3.20 10.88
C ALA A 217 -4.23 -2.95 12.08
N VAL A 218 -5.29 -2.15 11.85
CA VAL A 218 -6.21 -1.72 12.92
C VAL A 218 -7.68 -1.71 12.50
N ASP A 219 -8.55 -1.77 13.51
CA ASP A 219 -9.96 -1.45 13.33
C ASP A 219 -10.15 0.05 13.03
N ARG A 220 -10.94 0.36 12.00
CA ARG A 220 -11.13 1.72 11.51
C ARG A 220 -11.93 2.60 12.47
N ARG A 221 -12.93 2.05 13.17
CA ARG A 221 -13.77 2.79 14.12
C ARG A 221 -12.97 3.11 15.37
N LYS A 222 -12.17 2.15 15.85
CA LYS A 222 -11.22 2.38 16.94
C LYS A 222 -10.21 3.46 16.56
N LEU A 223 -9.61 3.38 15.38
CA LEU A 223 -8.66 4.39 14.91
C LEU A 223 -9.29 5.78 14.85
N TYR A 224 -10.49 5.90 14.29
CA TYR A 224 -11.22 7.17 14.25
C TYR A 224 -11.44 7.74 15.64
N ARG A 225 -12.04 6.96 16.56
CA ARG A 225 -12.33 7.40 17.92
C ARG A 225 -11.05 7.80 18.68
N PHE A 226 -9.97 7.05 18.47
CA PHE A 226 -8.67 7.34 19.07
C PHE A 226 -8.12 8.69 18.59
N LEU A 227 -8.16 8.94 17.28
CA LEU A 227 -7.68 10.21 16.71
C LEU A 227 -8.58 11.39 17.09
N ALA A 228 -9.90 11.20 17.06
CA ALA A 228 -10.86 12.21 17.48
C ALA A 228 -10.64 12.60 18.96
N TYR A 229 -10.42 11.61 19.83
CA TYR A 229 -10.14 11.87 21.25
C TYR A 229 -8.91 12.75 21.46
N TYR A 230 -7.76 12.44 20.83
CA TYR A 230 -6.55 13.27 20.99
C TYR A 230 -6.66 14.62 20.28
N LEU A 231 -7.49 14.72 19.24
CA LEU A 231 -7.80 16.01 18.64
C LEU A 231 -8.57 16.89 19.63
N GLU A 232 -9.61 16.35 20.27
CA GLU A 232 -10.52 17.05 21.19
C GLU A 232 -9.94 17.27 22.59
N THR A 233 -8.96 16.46 23.01
CA THR A 233 -8.36 16.51 24.36
C THR A 233 -6.85 16.80 24.29
N PRO A 234 -6.42 18.08 24.13
CA PRO A 234 -5.00 18.43 24.00
C PRO A 234 -4.13 17.98 25.17
N SER A 235 -4.65 18.02 26.41
CA SER A 235 -3.92 17.61 27.61
C SER A 235 -3.57 16.12 27.61
N ALA A 236 -4.37 15.27 26.97
CA ALA A 236 -4.12 13.83 26.91
C ALA A 236 -2.97 13.46 25.95
N ARG A 237 -2.57 14.34 25.03
CA ARG A 237 -1.52 14.07 24.04
C ARG A 237 -0.16 13.76 24.67
N ALA A 238 0.09 14.26 25.88
CA ALA A 238 1.30 13.96 26.65
C ALA A 238 1.45 12.47 26.99
N GLU A 239 0.35 11.71 26.99
CA GLU A 239 0.36 10.27 27.25
C GLU A 239 0.69 9.43 25.99
N LEU A 240 0.76 10.05 24.80
CA LEU A 240 1.08 9.35 23.56
C LEU A 240 2.48 8.71 23.64
N GLY A 241 2.59 7.45 23.25
CA GLY A 241 3.79 6.61 23.39
C GLY A 241 3.94 5.93 24.75
N THR A 242 3.04 6.18 25.71
CA THR A 242 3.05 5.54 27.03
C THR A 242 2.04 4.39 27.15
N HIS A 243 2.07 3.68 28.28
CA HIS A 243 1.12 2.61 28.59
C HIS A 243 -0.34 3.13 28.66
N ALA A 244 -0.55 4.36 29.14
CA ALA A 244 -1.88 4.96 29.24
C ALA A 244 -2.56 5.10 27.86
N ALA A 245 -1.80 5.45 26.81
CA ALA A 245 -2.34 5.48 25.45
C ALA A 245 -2.73 4.08 24.94
N LEU A 246 -2.00 3.04 25.35
CA LEU A 246 -2.31 1.64 24.98
C LEU A 246 -3.55 1.11 25.72
N GLU A 247 -3.71 1.46 27.00
CA GLU A 247 -4.93 1.17 27.77
C GLU A 247 -6.14 1.88 27.19
N ARG A 248 -5.98 3.15 26.80
CA ARG A 248 -7.05 3.88 26.12
C ARG A 248 -7.44 3.19 24.81
N TRP A 249 -6.45 2.75 24.04
CA TRP A 249 -6.70 2.00 22.81
C TRP A 249 -7.47 0.70 23.07
N SER A 250 -7.10 -0.08 24.10
CA SER A 250 -7.77 -1.33 24.44
C SER A 250 -9.20 -1.11 24.94
N GLY A 251 -9.45 -0.01 25.66
CA GLY A 251 -10.77 0.39 26.16
C GLY A 251 -11.75 0.90 25.10
N LEU A 252 -11.29 1.20 23.88
CA LEU A 252 -12.19 1.57 22.78
C LEU A 252 -12.92 0.33 22.26
N GLY A 253 -14.16 0.11 22.71
CA GLY A 253 -15.09 -0.95 22.26
C GLY A 253 -15.85 -0.60 20.98
#